data_AF-A0A6M0BD97-F1
#
_entry.id   AF-A0A6M0BD97-F1
#
_cell.length_a   1.000
_cell.length_b   1.000
_cell.length_c   1.000
_cell.angle_alpha   90.00
_cell.angle_beta   90.00
_cell.angle_gamma   90.00
#
_symmetry.space_group_name_H-M   'P 1'
#
loop_
_entity.id
_entity.type
_entity.pdbx_description
1 polymer ?
#
loop_
_entity_poly.entity_id
_entity_poly.type
_entity_poly.pdbx_seq_one_letter_code
_entity_poly.pdbx_strand_id
1 'polypeptide(L)'
;MAISVGKLNQYNLEYLPENDIFREREGDNLFGKGGNDVVSGDQGDDVIQQGNQGNDKLFLGGEGDDVILGKGGNDVVSGDQGDDVIQGNEGNDQLFGGEGDDVIQGGAGNDRIWGDSGNDVLQGGAGNDTFRDSAGVNYFDGGEGRDTVDFHDLINSGIKLNLAEGTGSYTDEQDQEVAQTLISIEKAVGTNFNDELIGNEANNMFFGLEGDDKYVGGAGNDTFRDSGGSNHFDGGEGRDTVDFQNLINSGIKLNLAEDTGSYTDEQDQEVAQTLISIERALGTNFNDELTGNEVDNMFFGLEGDDKQTFCVNCAGNNTFRDSGGSNHFDGGEGRDTVDFQNLINSGIKLNLAEDTGSYTDEQDQELAQTLISIERALGTNFNDELTGNEVDNTLFGKKNLKLAEEYRQLIALPVLSELEANRMAKILELANLDESLNCLIEEIEMTDYLKLEQWNQGLRNLLKVISTEEPSPSTPWQD
;
A
#
# COMPACT_ATOMS: atom_id res chain seq x y z
N MET A 1 46.95 -11.47 -4.44
CA MET A 1 48.09 -11.43 -5.39
C MET A 1 48.22 -9.99 -5.85
N ALA A 2 49.39 -9.36 -5.71
CA ALA A 2 49.56 -7.98 -6.16
C ALA A 2 49.59 -7.93 -7.69
N ILE A 3 48.54 -7.38 -8.30
CA ILE A 3 48.48 -7.18 -9.75
C ILE A 3 49.27 -5.91 -10.07
N SER A 4 50.29 -6.08 -10.91
CA SER A 4 51.14 -5.05 -11.47
C SER A 4 50.30 -4.15 -12.38
N VAL A 5 50.10 -2.89 -11.99
CA VAL A 5 49.53 -1.86 -12.86
C VAL A 5 50.54 -1.57 -13.98
N GLY A 6 50.35 -2.27 -15.10
CA GLY A 6 51.07 -2.02 -16.35
C GLY A 6 50.75 -0.62 -16.86
N LYS A 7 51.75 0.01 -17.48
CA LYS A 7 51.66 1.37 -18.01
C LYS A 7 50.41 1.55 -18.88
N LEU A 8 49.52 2.44 -18.43
CA LEU A 8 48.46 3.07 -19.23
C LEU A 8 49.10 3.64 -20.50
N ASN A 9 48.91 2.96 -21.63
CA ASN A 9 49.16 3.56 -22.92
C ASN A 9 48.08 4.63 -23.14
N GLN A 10 48.48 5.81 -23.61
CA GLN A 10 47.57 6.88 -24.01
C GLN A 10 46.72 6.37 -25.18
N TYR A 11 45.52 5.87 -24.88
CA TYR A 11 44.46 5.74 -25.87
C TYR A 11 43.92 7.13 -26.20
N ASN A 12 43.53 7.33 -27.46
CA ASN A 12 43.10 8.61 -28.01
C ASN A 12 41.90 9.15 -27.21
N LEU A 13 42.13 10.16 -26.38
CA LEU A 13 41.07 11.00 -25.83
C LEU A 13 40.56 11.93 -26.94
N GLU A 14 39.50 11.54 -27.65
CA GLU A 14 38.74 12.47 -28.49
C GLU A 14 37.67 13.18 -27.64
N TYR A 15 37.83 14.49 -27.48
CA TYR A 15 36.91 15.36 -26.74
C TYR A 15 35.85 15.94 -27.70
N LEU A 16 34.56 15.56 -27.60
CA LEU A 16 33.50 16.04 -28.53
C LEU A 16 32.14 16.38 -27.82
N PRO A 17 31.30 17.31 -28.34
CA PRO A 17 30.28 18.03 -27.56
C PRO A 17 28.84 17.44 -27.53
N GLU A 18 28.20 17.52 -26.35
CA GLU A 18 26.78 17.48 -25.94
C GLU A 18 25.76 16.44 -26.51
N ASN A 19 26.00 15.70 -27.60
CA ASN A 19 25.12 14.58 -28.05
C ASN A 19 25.85 13.68 -29.07
N ASP A 20 26.75 12.78 -28.66
CA ASP A 20 27.52 11.92 -29.59
C ASP A 20 27.25 10.42 -29.42
N ILE A 21 27.04 9.73 -30.55
CA ILE A 21 26.94 8.26 -30.70
C ILE A 21 28.35 7.72 -30.99
N PHE A 22 28.88 6.84 -30.15
CA PHE A 22 30.15 6.10 -30.36
C PHE A 22 29.89 4.78 -31.10
N ARG A 23 30.82 4.35 -31.97
CA ARG A 23 30.82 3.06 -32.70
C ARG A 23 32.23 2.71 -33.18
N GLU A 24 32.99 1.82 -32.53
CA GLU A 24 34.10 1.04 -33.14
C GLU A 24 34.22 -0.36 -32.47
N ARG A 25 35.22 -1.19 -32.84
CA ARG A 25 35.06 -2.67 -32.96
C ARG A 25 35.75 -3.58 -31.95
N GLU A 26 36.55 -3.11 -30.99
CA GLU A 26 37.16 -4.00 -29.99
C GLU A 26 37.56 -3.24 -28.70
N GLY A 27 36.78 -3.40 -27.63
CA GLY A 27 37.15 -3.10 -26.25
C GLY A 27 37.60 -1.67 -25.96
N ASP A 28 36.62 -0.81 -25.76
CA ASP A 28 36.71 0.63 -25.71
C ASP A 28 36.62 1.18 -24.27
N ASN A 29 37.14 2.40 -24.08
CA ASN A 29 36.84 3.19 -22.87
C ASN A 29 36.01 4.41 -23.33
N LEU A 30 34.70 4.34 -23.15
CA LEU A 30 33.76 5.35 -23.62
C LEU A 30 33.42 6.32 -22.49
N PHE A 31 33.38 7.63 -22.80
CA PHE A 31 33.08 8.67 -21.82
C PHE A 31 31.96 9.59 -22.28
N GLY A 32 30.84 9.57 -21.54
CA GLY A 32 29.79 10.60 -21.63
C GLY A 32 30.29 11.96 -21.12
N LYS A 33 29.69 13.05 -21.57
CA LYS A 33 29.92 14.39 -21.00
C LYS A 33 28.80 14.69 -20.00
N GLY A 34 28.65 15.96 -19.63
CA GLY A 34 27.43 16.38 -18.93
C GLY A 34 26.34 16.68 -19.95
N GLY A 35 25.08 16.55 -19.54
CA GLY A 35 23.93 16.59 -20.45
C GLY A 35 23.36 15.20 -20.66
N ASN A 36 22.40 15.05 -21.57
CA ASN A 36 21.76 13.75 -21.83
C ASN A 36 22.46 13.05 -23.01
N ASP A 37 23.16 11.96 -22.75
CA ASP A 37 23.96 11.25 -23.74
C ASP A 37 23.30 9.94 -24.26
N VAL A 38 23.83 9.42 -25.37
CA VAL A 38 23.52 8.08 -25.94
C VAL A 38 24.83 7.45 -26.37
N VAL A 39 25.24 6.36 -25.71
CA VAL A 39 26.55 5.70 -25.92
C VAL A 39 26.35 4.22 -26.23
N SER A 40 27.20 3.65 -27.09
CA SER A 40 27.11 2.25 -27.55
C SER A 40 28.53 1.66 -27.62
N GLY A 41 28.75 0.50 -27.01
CA GLY A 41 30.01 -0.25 -27.04
C GLY A 41 30.21 -1.10 -28.31
N ASP A 42 29.11 -1.57 -28.91
CA ASP A 42 29.09 -2.42 -30.11
C ASP A 42 29.67 -3.84 -29.86
N GLN A 43 30.98 -4.07 -30.02
CA GLN A 43 31.58 -5.41 -29.92
C GLN A 43 32.85 -5.41 -29.06
N GLY A 44 32.98 -6.45 -28.25
CA GLY A 44 34.09 -6.70 -27.32
C GLY A 44 33.85 -6.04 -25.95
N ASP A 45 34.64 -6.47 -24.97
CA ASP A 45 34.54 -6.02 -23.58
C ASP A 45 34.87 -4.51 -23.41
N ASP A 46 33.85 -3.71 -23.12
CA ASP A 46 33.88 -2.26 -23.05
C ASP A 46 33.82 -1.72 -21.62
N VAL A 47 34.42 -0.54 -21.41
CA VAL A 47 34.28 0.23 -20.17
C VAL A 47 33.61 1.55 -20.49
N ILE A 48 32.35 1.68 -20.10
CA ILE A 48 31.50 2.83 -20.40
C ILE A 48 31.28 3.65 -19.14
N GLN A 49 31.71 4.91 -19.13
CA GLN A 49 31.61 5.78 -17.94
C GLN A 49 30.98 7.14 -18.27
N GLN A 50 29.99 7.55 -17.48
CA GLN A 50 29.34 8.86 -17.65
C GLN A 50 30.17 10.09 -17.23
N GLY A 51 29.67 11.27 -17.61
CA GLY A 51 30.16 12.58 -17.21
C GLY A 51 29.35 13.27 -16.10
N ASN A 52 29.28 12.69 -14.90
CA ASN A 52 28.82 13.27 -13.63
C ASN A 52 27.38 13.82 -13.51
N GLN A 53 26.71 14.31 -14.56
CA GLN A 53 25.35 14.89 -14.51
C GLN A 53 24.60 14.74 -15.85
N GLY A 54 23.44 14.07 -15.86
CA GLY A 54 22.60 13.90 -17.07
C GLY A 54 21.45 12.93 -16.82
N ASN A 55 20.31 13.07 -17.51
CA ASN A 55 19.35 11.96 -17.60
C ASN A 55 19.62 11.24 -18.91
N ASP A 56 20.50 10.26 -18.88
CA ASP A 56 21.06 9.68 -20.08
C ASP A 56 20.18 8.55 -20.60
N LYS A 57 19.92 8.57 -21.90
CA LYS A 57 18.75 7.89 -22.45
C LYS A 57 19.00 6.46 -22.88
N LEU A 58 20.25 6.09 -23.17
CA LEU A 58 20.57 4.76 -23.66
C LEU A 58 22.09 4.54 -23.63
N PHE A 59 22.56 3.71 -22.71
CA PHE A 59 23.85 3.04 -22.79
C PHE A 59 23.61 1.62 -23.26
N LEU A 60 24.25 1.22 -24.34
CA LEU A 60 24.28 -0.16 -24.81
C LEU A 60 25.71 -0.65 -24.63
N GLY A 61 25.91 -1.72 -23.86
CA GLY A 61 27.16 -2.46 -23.82
C GLY A 61 27.44 -3.06 -25.20
N GLY A 62 26.65 -4.06 -25.59
CA GLY A 62 26.69 -4.65 -26.91
C GLY A 62 27.01 -6.13 -26.83
N GLU A 63 27.96 -6.62 -27.63
CA GLU A 63 28.50 -7.97 -27.44
C GLU A 63 29.77 -7.89 -26.59
N GLY A 64 29.90 -8.65 -25.51
CA GLY A 64 31.12 -8.70 -24.68
C GLY A 64 30.83 -8.53 -23.19
N ASP A 65 31.84 -8.73 -22.35
CA ASP A 65 31.68 -8.56 -20.90
C ASP A 65 31.96 -7.08 -20.54
N ASP A 66 30.91 -6.28 -20.35
CA ASP A 66 31.02 -4.83 -20.26
C ASP A 66 30.98 -4.29 -18.82
N VAL A 67 31.54 -3.10 -18.61
CA VAL A 67 31.48 -2.36 -17.34
C VAL A 67 30.87 -0.99 -17.58
N ILE A 68 29.64 -0.77 -17.11
CA ILE A 68 28.86 0.44 -17.36
C ILE A 68 28.58 1.21 -16.07
N LEU A 69 28.92 2.50 -16.04
CA LEU A 69 28.73 3.40 -14.89
C LEU A 69 27.86 4.61 -15.26
N GLY A 70 26.61 4.64 -14.75
CA GLY A 70 25.63 5.72 -14.93
C GLY A 70 25.90 6.99 -14.11
N LYS A 71 26.46 6.87 -12.91
CA LYS A 71 26.78 8.02 -12.02
C LYS A 71 25.57 8.82 -11.51
N GLY A 72 24.96 9.71 -12.30
CA GLY A 72 24.14 10.76 -11.71
C GLY A 72 23.07 11.30 -12.64
N GLY A 73 21.82 11.13 -12.23
CA GLY A 73 20.60 11.48 -12.95
C GLY A 73 19.83 10.20 -13.31
N ASN A 74 18.67 10.35 -13.96
CA ASN A 74 17.82 9.18 -14.22
C ASN A 74 18.19 8.55 -15.56
N ASP A 75 18.84 7.39 -15.50
CA ASP A 75 19.49 6.76 -16.63
C ASP A 75 18.73 5.55 -17.17
N VAL A 76 19.04 5.18 -18.41
CA VAL A 76 18.63 3.92 -19.03
C VAL A 76 19.88 3.22 -19.56
N VAL A 77 20.20 2.06 -18.99
CA VAL A 77 21.43 1.30 -19.25
C VAL A 77 21.09 -0.15 -19.60
N SER A 78 21.70 -0.68 -20.65
CA SER A 78 21.59 -2.07 -21.11
C SER A 78 23.00 -2.66 -21.27
N GLY A 79 23.23 -3.85 -20.71
CA GLY A 79 24.45 -4.64 -20.96
C GLY A 79 24.43 -5.32 -22.33
N ASP A 80 23.26 -5.83 -22.72
CA ASP A 80 22.97 -6.57 -23.96
C ASP A 80 23.45 -8.04 -23.93
N GLN A 81 24.64 -8.39 -24.42
CA GLN A 81 25.14 -9.77 -24.45
C GLN A 81 26.50 -9.87 -23.78
N GLY A 82 26.66 -10.78 -22.82
CA GLY A 82 27.89 -11.03 -22.09
C GLY A 82 27.66 -10.97 -20.59
N ASP A 83 28.71 -11.23 -19.81
CA ASP A 83 28.62 -11.14 -18.34
C ASP A 83 28.93 -9.69 -17.92
N ASP A 84 27.90 -8.86 -17.72
CA ASP A 84 28.03 -7.41 -17.57
C ASP A 84 28.08 -6.93 -16.11
N VAL A 85 28.71 -5.77 -15.89
CA VAL A 85 28.71 -5.05 -14.61
C VAL A 85 28.12 -3.66 -14.79
N ILE A 86 26.94 -3.44 -14.24
CA ILE A 86 26.18 -2.20 -14.39
C ILE A 86 26.03 -1.49 -13.04
N GLN A 87 26.31 -0.18 -12.98
CA GLN A 87 26.07 0.65 -11.80
C GLN A 87 25.31 1.95 -12.16
N GLY A 88 24.05 2.07 -11.71
CA GLY A 88 23.23 3.28 -11.87
C GLY A 88 23.79 4.47 -11.09
N ASN A 89 24.06 4.28 -9.79
CA ASN A 89 24.46 5.28 -8.79
C ASN A 89 23.32 6.23 -8.37
N GLU A 90 23.43 7.56 -8.53
CA GLU A 90 22.38 8.49 -8.07
C GLU A 90 21.32 8.67 -9.16
N GLY A 91 20.04 8.44 -8.87
CA GLY A 91 18.97 8.64 -9.84
C GLY A 91 17.88 7.59 -9.73
N ASN A 92 16.77 7.78 -10.44
CA ASN A 92 15.79 6.71 -10.64
C ASN A 92 16.09 6.06 -12.00
N ASP A 93 16.81 4.96 -11.97
CA ASP A 93 17.40 4.34 -13.15
C ASP A 93 16.54 3.19 -13.70
N GLN A 94 16.81 2.83 -14.95
CA GLN A 94 16.33 1.62 -15.61
C GLN A 94 17.54 0.85 -16.11
N LEU A 95 17.84 -0.28 -15.48
CA LEU A 95 19.03 -1.08 -15.72
C LEU A 95 18.60 -2.45 -16.26
N PHE A 96 19.16 -2.85 -17.38
CA PHE A 96 18.92 -4.12 -18.06
C PHE A 96 20.26 -4.85 -18.19
N GLY A 97 20.35 -6.08 -17.69
CA GLY A 97 21.51 -6.95 -17.83
C GLY A 97 21.60 -7.47 -19.27
N GLY A 98 20.75 -8.43 -19.58
CA GLY A 98 20.57 -8.94 -20.94
C GLY A 98 20.79 -10.46 -20.99
N GLU A 99 21.62 -10.91 -21.94
CA GLU A 99 22.05 -12.30 -22.02
C GLU A 99 23.39 -12.48 -21.30
N GLY A 100 23.45 -13.21 -20.19
CA GLY A 100 24.70 -13.50 -19.48
C GLY A 100 24.53 -13.49 -17.98
N ASP A 101 25.58 -13.83 -17.23
CA ASP A 101 25.55 -13.77 -15.76
C ASP A 101 25.93 -12.34 -15.30
N ASP A 102 24.94 -11.50 -15.01
CA ASP A 102 25.14 -10.07 -14.80
C ASP A 102 25.25 -9.64 -13.33
N VAL A 103 25.93 -8.51 -13.10
CA VAL A 103 25.98 -7.83 -11.80
C VAL A 103 25.47 -6.40 -11.93
N ILE A 104 24.28 -6.15 -11.39
CA ILE A 104 23.60 -4.87 -11.53
C ILE A 104 23.39 -4.21 -10.16
N GLN A 105 23.81 -2.96 -10.04
CA GLN A 105 23.60 -2.13 -8.85
C GLN A 105 22.85 -0.84 -9.21
N GLY A 106 21.65 -0.66 -8.66
CA GLY A 106 20.82 0.55 -8.78
C GLY A 106 21.51 1.77 -8.17
N GLY A 107 21.65 1.77 -6.84
CA GLY A 107 22.32 2.83 -6.10
C GLY A 107 21.35 3.59 -5.22
N ALA A 108 21.06 4.85 -5.52
CA ALA A 108 20.21 5.72 -4.73
C ALA A 108 19.12 6.33 -5.60
N GLY A 109 17.86 6.03 -5.26
CA GLY A 109 16.67 6.42 -5.99
C GLY A 109 15.76 5.20 -6.15
N ASN A 110 14.65 5.36 -6.86
CA ASN A 110 13.72 4.26 -7.10
C ASN A 110 14.04 3.65 -8.46
N ASP A 111 14.80 2.57 -8.44
CA ASP A 111 15.36 1.94 -9.63
C ASP A 111 14.47 0.82 -10.15
N ARG A 112 14.59 0.56 -11.46
CA ARG A 112 14.05 -0.65 -12.08
C ARG A 112 15.21 -1.46 -12.64
N ILE A 113 15.31 -2.70 -12.20
CA ILE A 113 16.44 -3.58 -12.47
C ILE A 113 15.90 -4.86 -13.09
N TRP A 114 16.35 -5.15 -14.31
CA TRP A 114 16.04 -6.35 -15.06
C TRP A 114 17.33 -7.13 -15.30
N GLY A 115 17.43 -8.35 -14.74
CA GLY A 115 18.57 -9.24 -15.05
C GLY A 115 18.43 -9.85 -16.44
N ASP A 116 17.19 -10.14 -16.82
CA ASP A 116 16.80 -10.82 -18.06
C ASP A 116 17.18 -12.30 -18.04
N SER A 117 18.28 -12.73 -18.64
CA SER A 117 18.60 -14.15 -18.76
C SER A 117 20.01 -14.48 -18.31
N GLY A 118 20.12 -15.30 -17.27
CA GLY A 118 21.40 -15.76 -16.76
C GLY A 118 21.30 -16.00 -15.26
N ASN A 119 22.43 -16.06 -14.57
CA ASN A 119 22.46 -16.09 -13.11
C ASN A 119 22.93 -14.73 -12.60
N ASP A 120 21.97 -13.90 -12.22
CA ASP A 120 22.21 -12.48 -11.99
C ASP A 120 22.33 -12.12 -10.53
N VAL A 121 23.11 -11.08 -10.25
CA VAL A 121 23.21 -10.42 -8.95
C VAL A 121 22.64 -9.02 -9.07
N LEU A 122 21.45 -8.82 -8.52
CA LEU A 122 20.66 -7.60 -8.64
C LEU A 122 20.55 -6.90 -7.28
N GLN A 123 21.07 -5.68 -7.20
CA GLN A 123 21.11 -4.90 -5.96
C GLN A 123 20.43 -3.55 -6.17
N GLY A 124 19.38 -3.26 -5.42
CA GLY A 124 18.59 -2.01 -5.51
C GLY A 124 19.35 -0.85 -4.88
N GLY A 125 19.56 -0.91 -3.58
CA GLY A 125 20.34 0.07 -2.85
C GLY A 125 19.45 0.88 -1.92
N ALA A 126 19.23 2.17 -2.18
CA ALA A 126 18.40 3.02 -1.34
C ALA A 126 17.25 3.62 -2.16
N GLY A 127 16.02 3.38 -1.75
CA GLY A 127 14.81 3.79 -2.46
C GLY A 127 13.85 2.61 -2.58
N ASN A 128 12.75 2.81 -3.30
CA ASN A 128 11.80 1.72 -3.55
C ASN A 128 12.10 1.14 -4.93
N ASP A 129 12.80 0.02 -4.95
CA ASP A 129 13.32 -0.60 -6.15
C ASP A 129 12.39 -1.69 -6.67
N THR A 130 12.49 -1.97 -7.97
CA THR A 130 11.72 -3.03 -8.63
C THR A 130 12.65 -3.92 -9.42
N PHE A 131 12.66 -5.20 -9.08
CA PHE A 131 13.42 -6.24 -9.76
C PHE A 131 12.50 -7.09 -10.63
N ARG A 132 13.01 -7.51 -11.78
CA ARG A 132 12.42 -8.59 -12.56
C ARG A 132 13.52 -9.43 -13.16
N ASP A 133 13.22 -10.71 -13.32
CA ASP A 133 14.07 -11.61 -14.06
C ASP A 133 13.26 -12.69 -14.80
N SER A 134 13.84 -13.30 -15.84
CA SER A 134 13.15 -14.29 -16.68
C SER A 134 13.73 -15.72 -16.58
N ALA A 135 14.95 -15.91 -16.05
CA ALA A 135 15.60 -17.22 -16.00
C ALA A 135 16.73 -17.35 -14.97
N GLY A 136 17.18 -18.58 -14.71
CA GLY A 136 18.41 -18.84 -13.96
C GLY A 136 18.35 -18.55 -12.46
N VAL A 137 19.50 -18.72 -11.79
CA VAL A 137 19.64 -18.71 -10.32
C VAL A 137 20.11 -17.33 -9.87
N ASN A 138 19.19 -16.52 -9.37
CA ASN A 138 19.45 -15.11 -9.14
C ASN A 138 19.52 -14.73 -7.67
N TYR A 139 20.20 -13.62 -7.41
CA TYR A 139 20.33 -12.97 -6.11
C TYR A 139 19.71 -11.58 -6.17
N PHE A 140 18.64 -11.36 -5.41
CA PHE A 140 17.95 -10.08 -5.28
C PHE A 140 18.23 -9.49 -3.89
N ASP A 141 18.73 -8.25 -3.84
CA ASP A 141 18.90 -7.48 -2.61
C ASP A 141 18.29 -6.08 -2.77
N GLY A 142 17.13 -5.85 -2.14
CA GLY A 142 16.43 -4.57 -2.21
C GLY A 142 17.19 -3.43 -1.55
N GLY A 143 17.81 -3.69 -0.39
CA GLY A 143 18.48 -2.69 0.41
C GLY A 143 17.53 -1.89 1.32
N GLU A 144 17.62 -0.55 1.29
CA GLU A 144 16.81 0.36 2.09
C GLU A 144 15.56 0.80 1.31
N GLY A 145 14.37 0.41 1.74
CA GLY A 145 13.15 0.96 1.19
C GLY A 145 11.98 0.00 1.28
N ARG A 146 11.12 0.04 0.26
CA ARG A 146 10.05 -0.93 0.05
C ARG A 146 10.22 -1.52 -1.34
N ASP A 147 10.86 -2.67 -1.39
CA ASP A 147 11.35 -3.22 -2.62
C ASP A 147 10.43 -4.29 -3.18
N THR A 148 10.36 -4.36 -4.50
CA THR A 148 9.47 -5.25 -5.25
C THR A 148 10.26 -6.24 -6.06
N VAL A 149 9.97 -7.53 -5.91
CA VAL A 149 10.35 -8.54 -6.89
C VAL A 149 9.13 -8.94 -7.72
N ASP A 150 9.32 -9.03 -9.04
CA ASP A 150 8.25 -9.29 -10.00
C ASP A 150 8.54 -10.53 -10.85
N PHE A 151 7.81 -11.61 -10.58
CA PHE A 151 7.96 -12.91 -11.25
C PHE A 151 6.92 -13.17 -12.34
N HIS A 152 6.10 -12.19 -12.73
CA HIS A 152 4.97 -12.45 -13.63
C HIS A 152 5.36 -12.99 -15.00
N ASP A 153 6.60 -12.71 -15.44
CA ASP A 153 7.13 -13.14 -16.74
C ASP A 153 7.64 -14.60 -16.71
N LEU A 154 7.62 -15.28 -15.55
CA LEU A 154 7.90 -16.72 -15.47
C LEU A 154 6.72 -17.53 -16.02
N ILE A 155 6.97 -18.29 -17.09
CA ILE A 155 5.92 -18.96 -17.87
C ILE A 155 5.75 -20.47 -17.61
N ASN A 156 6.55 -21.07 -16.71
CA ASN A 156 6.65 -22.53 -16.60
C ASN A 156 5.89 -23.11 -15.40
N SER A 157 5.94 -22.43 -14.26
CA SER A 157 5.27 -22.86 -13.02
C SER A 157 5.05 -21.68 -12.10
N GLY A 158 4.27 -21.91 -11.03
CA GLY A 158 4.19 -20.99 -9.91
C GLY A 158 5.50 -20.85 -9.14
N ILE A 159 5.66 -19.71 -8.49
CA ILE A 159 6.79 -19.37 -7.62
C ILE A 159 6.48 -19.78 -6.18
N LYS A 160 7.46 -20.41 -5.53
CA LYS A 160 7.45 -20.64 -4.08
C LYS A 160 8.42 -19.68 -3.43
N LEU A 161 7.92 -18.61 -2.85
CA LEU A 161 8.67 -17.52 -2.26
C LEU A 161 8.51 -17.52 -0.73
N ASN A 162 9.62 -17.35 -0.02
CA ASN A 162 9.67 -17.26 1.42
C ASN A 162 10.63 -16.14 1.84
N LEU A 163 10.08 -14.97 2.15
CA LEU A 163 10.82 -13.79 2.58
C LEU A 163 11.40 -13.94 3.99
N ALA A 164 10.84 -14.80 4.85
CA ALA A 164 11.40 -15.08 6.16
C ALA A 164 12.71 -15.88 6.07
N GLU A 165 12.81 -16.78 5.09
CA GLU A 165 14.03 -17.56 4.81
C GLU A 165 14.94 -16.90 3.77
N GLY A 166 14.46 -15.90 3.05
CA GLY A 166 15.16 -15.22 1.97
C GLY A 166 15.34 -16.10 0.73
N THR A 167 14.34 -16.93 0.42
CA THR A 167 14.40 -17.93 -0.65
C THR A 167 13.23 -17.83 -1.61
N GLY A 168 13.46 -18.23 -2.85
CA GLY A 168 12.42 -18.44 -3.86
C GLY A 168 12.76 -19.67 -4.71
N SER A 169 11.78 -20.37 -5.27
CA SER A 169 12.05 -21.34 -6.32
C SER A 169 10.88 -21.57 -7.27
N TYR A 170 11.21 -21.85 -8.53
CA TYR A 170 10.26 -22.24 -9.58
C TYR A 170 10.80 -23.45 -10.36
N THR A 171 9.98 -24.03 -11.24
CA THR A 171 10.36 -25.14 -12.11
C THR A 171 10.61 -24.64 -13.53
N ASP A 172 11.76 -24.96 -14.11
CA ASP A 172 12.08 -24.59 -15.50
C ASP A 172 11.44 -25.53 -16.55
N GLU A 173 11.69 -25.23 -17.83
CA GLU A 173 11.23 -26.02 -18.97
C GLU A 173 11.76 -27.47 -19.00
N GLN A 174 12.76 -27.80 -18.18
CA GLN A 174 13.36 -29.14 -18.06
C GLN A 174 12.94 -29.85 -16.77
N ASP A 175 11.86 -29.40 -16.12
CA ASP A 175 11.36 -29.93 -14.85
C ASP A 175 12.43 -29.86 -13.72
N GLN A 176 13.36 -28.91 -13.78
CA GLN A 176 14.36 -28.69 -12.73
C GLN A 176 13.96 -27.52 -11.84
N GLU A 177 14.24 -27.65 -10.55
CA GLU A 177 14.06 -26.56 -9.60
C GLU A 177 15.17 -25.52 -9.77
N VAL A 178 14.76 -24.26 -9.99
CA VAL A 178 15.64 -23.10 -10.08
C VAL A 178 15.42 -22.25 -8.83
N ALA A 179 16.47 -22.13 -8.02
CA ALA A 179 16.41 -21.42 -6.74
C ALA A 179 16.80 -19.94 -6.89
N GLN A 180 16.20 -19.11 -6.06
CA GLN A 180 16.41 -17.67 -5.96
C GLN A 180 16.81 -17.32 -4.53
N THR A 181 17.63 -16.29 -4.37
CA THR A 181 17.94 -15.69 -3.07
C THR A 181 17.33 -14.31 -3.00
N LEU A 182 16.55 -14.02 -1.95
CA LEU A 182 15.87 -12.75 -1.77
C LEU A 182 16.25 -12.12 -0.43
N ILE A 183 16.72 -10.88 -0.46
CA ILE A 183 17.16 -10.14 0.72
C ILE A 183 16.50 -8.77 0.69
N SER A 184 15.97 -8.33 1.83
CA SER A 184 15.34 -7.00 1.97
C SER A 184 14.26 -6.74 0.92
N ILE A 185 13.33 -7.68 0.75
CA ILE A 185 12.18 -7.55 -0.15
C ILE A 185 10.92 -7.51 0.69
N GLU A 186 10.02 -6.56 0.41
CA GLU A 186 8.74 -6.42 1.12
C GLU A 186 7.54 -6.69 0.21
N LYS A 187 7.71 -6.56 -1.11
CA LYS A 187 6.64 -6.79 -2.08
C LYS A 187 7.04 -7.86 -3.09
N ALA A 188 6.13 -8.80 -3.34
CA ALA A 188 6.29 -9.78 -4.41
C ALA A 188 5.07 -9.82 -5.31
N VAL A 189 5.32 -9.88 -6.62
CA VAL A 189 4.34 -10.24 -7.63
C VAL A 189 4.67 -11.67 -8.07
N GLY A 190 3.68 -12.55 -7.96
CA GLY A 190 3.73 -13.94 -8.37
C GLY A 190 3.67 -14.11 -9.89
N THR A 191 3.32 -15.32 -10.30
CA THR A 191 3.17 -15.74 -11.70
C THR A 191 1.69 -15.78 -12.09
N ASN A 192 1.32 -16.32 -13.26
CA ASN A 192 -0.08 -16.63 -13.57
C ASN A 192 -0.46 -18.09 -13.24
N PHE A 193 0.30 -18.72 -12.34
CA PHE A 193 0.13 -20.08 -11.90
C PHE A 193 0.04 -20.11 -10.38
N ASN A 194 -0.35 -21.26 -9.84
CA ASN A 194 -0.46 -21.49 -8.41
C ASN A 194 0.86 -21.19 -7.66
N ASP A 195 0.88 -20.07 -6.96
CA ASP A 195 2.02 -19.56 -6.20
C ASP A 195 1.90 -19.89 -4.71
N GLU A 196 3.05 -19.91 -4.02
CA GLU A 196 3.14 -19.93 -2.56
C GLU A 196 3.99 -18.75 -2.12
N LEU A 197 3.37 -17.73 -1.52
CA LEU A 197 3.99 -16.47 -1.14
C LEU A 197 3.97 -16.34 0.40
N ILE A 198 5.15 -16.46 1.01
CA ILE A 198 5.34 -16.43 2.46
C ILE A 198 6.15 -15.17 2.82
N GLY A 199 5.59 -14.35 3.69
CA GLY A 199 6.18 -13.12 4.22
C GLY A 199 7.11 -13.35 5.40
N ASN A 200 7.57 -12.24 5.99
CA ASN A 200 8.48 -12.19 7.12
C ASN A 200 7.83 -11.47 8.31
N GLU A 201 8.61 -10.80 9.16
CA GLU A 201 8.08 -10.05 10.31
C GLU A 201 7.74 -8.58 9.96
N ALA A 202 7.94 -8.17 8.70
CA ALA A 202 7.65 -6.82 8.22
C ALA A 202 6.33 -6.79 7.45
N ASN A 203 5.78 -5.58 7.24
CA ASN A 203 4.57 -5.39 6.45
C ASN A 203 4.79 -5.75 4.98
N ASN A 204 4.34 -6.92 4.56
CA ASN A 204 4.49 -7.44 3.20
C ASN A 204 3.30 -7.09 2.31
N MET A 205 3.55 -7.09 0.99
CA MET A 205 2.51 -6.91 -0.01
C MET A 205 2.65 -7.96 -1.12
N PHE A 206 1.62 -8.76 -1.32
CA PHE A 206 1.64 -9.85 -2.30
C PHE A 206 0.56 -9.72 -3.35
N PHE A 207 0.93 -10.08 -4.58
CA PHE A 207 0.05 -10.14 -5.74
C PHE A 207 0.23 -11.48 -6.45
N GLY A 208 -0.68 -12.44 -6.30
CA GLY A 208 -0.57 -13.78 -6.93
C GLY A 208 -1.10 -13.86 -8.36
N LEU A 209 -1.88 -12.86 -8.81
CA LEU A 209 -2.45 -12.80 -10.16
C LEU A 209 -3.50 -13.90 -10.45
N GLU A 210 -3.21 -14.84 -11.34
CA GLU A 210 -4.10 -15.94 -11.72
C GLU A 210 -3.56 -17.25 -11.15
N GLY A 211 -4.43 -18.23 -10.93
CA GLY A 211 -4.04 -19.51 -10.35
C GLY A 211 -4.62 -19.67 -8.94
N ASP A 212 -4.45 -20.86 -8.36
CA ASP A 212 -4.83 -21.09 -6.97
C ASP A 212 -3.62 -20.80 -6.07
N ASP A 213 -3.65 -19.65 -5.40
CA ASP A 213 -2.50 -19.12 -4.68
C ASP A 213 -2.61 -19.30 -3.17
N LYS A 214 -1.44 -19.39 -2.54
CA LYS A 214 -1.32 -19.46 -1.08
C LYS A 214 -0.49 -18.30 -0.57
N TYR A 215 -1.05 -17.56 0.38
CA TYR A 215 -0.43 -16.43 1.06
C TYR A 215 -0.27 -16.73 2.54
N VAL A 216 0.90 -16.43 3.09
CA VAL A 216 1.15 -16.41 4.53
C VAL A 216 1.86 -15.10 4.85
N GLY A 217 1.21 -14.18 5.56
CA GLY A 217 1.76 -12.86 5.89
C GLY A 217 2.93 -12.94 6.85
N GLY A 218 2.70 -13.57 8.01
CA GLY A 218 3.73 -13.72 9.04
C GLY A 218 3.41 -12.80 10.20
N ALA A 219 4.28 -11.83 10.51
CA ALA A 219 3.94 -10.76 11.43
C ALA A 219 4.01 -9.42 10.70
N GLY A 220 3.24 -8.44 11.15
CA GLY A 220 3.15 -7.15 10.46
C GLY A 220 1.72 -6.89 9.98
N ASN A 221 1.52 -5.80 9.28
CA ASN A 221 0.23 -5.51 8.65
C ASN A 221 0.37 -5.79 7.16
N ASP A 222 -0.05 -6.98 6.76
CA ASP A 222 0.18 -7.50 5.42
C ASP A 222 -0.99 -7.17 4.49
N THR A 223 -0.72 -7.20 3.19
CA THR A 223 -1.73 -6.96 2.16
C THR A 223 -1.61 -7.97 1.04
N PHE A 224 -2.68 -8.71 0.80
CA PHE A 224 -2.81 -9.71 -0.25
C PHE A 224 -3.80 -9.21 -1.29
N ARG A 225 -3.40 -9.23 -2.56
CA ARG A 225 -4.27 -8.91 -3.68
C ARG A 225 -4.21 -10.03 -4.71
N ASP A 226 -5.37 -10.39 -5.22
CA ASP A 226 -5.50 -11.47 -6.18
C ASP A 226 -6.47 -11.10 -7.30
N SER A 227 -6.38 -11.78 -8.45
CA SER A 227 -7.29 -11.59 -9.59
C SER A 227 -8.06 -12.83 -10.02
N GLY A 228 -7.86 -14.00 -9.40
CA GLY A 228 -8.61 -15.21 -9.75
C GLY A 228 -8.35 -16.40 -8.83
N GLY A 229 -8.84 -17.57 -9.25
CA GLY A 229 -8.59 -18.85 -8.59
C GLY A 229 -9.08 -19.01 -7.15
N SER A 230 -8.82 -20.19 -6.59
CA SER A 230 -9.24 -20.62 -5.26
C SER A 230 -8.11 -20.45 -4.25
N ASN A 231 -8.08 -19.30 -3.57
CA ASN A 231 -6.90 -18.90 -2.81
C ASN A 231 -7.01 -19.18 -1.31
N HIS A 232 -5.84 -19.23 -0.68
CA HIS A 232 -5.68 -19.41 0.76
C HIS A 232 -4.89 -18.24 1.34
N PHE A 233 -5.56 -17.39 2.12
CA PHE A 233 -4.97 -16.26 2.80
C PHE A 233 -4.80 -16.56 4.29
N ASP A 234 -3.58 -16.46 4.81
CA ASP A 234 -3.29 -16.47 6.24
C ASP A 234 -2.53 -15.18 6.58
N GLY A 235 -3.18 -14.24 7.27
CA GLY A 235 -2.58 -12.97 7.65
C GLY A 235 -1.46 -13.13 8.68
N GLY A 236 -1.66 -14.01 9.66
CA GLY A 236 -0.75 -14.18 10.78
C GLY A 236 -0.98 -13.15 11.90
N GLU A 237 0.09 -12.54 12.39
CA GLU A 237 0.03 -11.54 13.47
C GLU A 237 -0.01 -10.12 12.92
N GLY A 238 -1.07 -9.38 13.24
CA GLY A 238 -1.14 -7.95 12.99
C GLY A 238 -2.51 -7.54 12.53
N ARG A 239 -2.58 -6.62 11.58
CA ARG A 239 -3.84 -6.18 10.97
C ARG A 239 -3.74 -6.35 9.47
N ASP A 240 -4.23 -7.49 9.01
CA ASP A 240 -3.98 -7.97 7.66
C ASP A 240 -5.13 -7.68 6.72
N THR A 241 -4.80 -7.57 5.44
CA THR A 241 -5.70 -7.06 4.42
C THR A 241 -5.80 -8.00 3.24
N VAL A 242 -7.02 -8.35 2.89
CA VAL A 242 -7.34 -8.92 1.58
C VAL A 242 -8.01 -7.87 0.70
N ASP A 243 -7.59 -7.83 -0.56
CA ASP A 243 -8.07 -6.86 -1.53
C ASP A 243 -8.59 -7.58 -2.78
N PHE A 244 -9.91 -7.55 -2.94
CA PHE A 244 -10.64 -8.20 -4.03
C PHE A 244 -11.05 -7.24 -5.14
N GLN A 245 -10.54 -6.00 -5.16
CA GLN A 245 -10.92 -4.99 -6.16
C GLN A 245 -10.67 -5.41 -7.61
N ASN A 246 -9.74 -6.34 -7.83
CA ASN A 246 -9.39 -6.86 -9.13
C ASN A 246 -10.28 -8.03 -9.59
N LEU A 247 -11.20 -8.52 -8.75
CA LEU A 247 -12.22 -9.46 -9.19
C LEU A 247 -13.28 -8.71 -10.01
N ILE A 248 -13.38 -9.06 -11.30
CA ILE A 248 -14.20 -8.32 -12.27
C ILE A 248 -15.56 -8.96 -12.58
N ASN A 249 -15.87 -10.13 -12.01
CA ASN A 249 -16.99 -10.95 -12.46
C ASN A 249 -18.24 -10.85 -11.58
N SER A 250 -18.06 -10.78 -10.27
CA SER A 250 -19.15 -10.76 -9.30
C SER A 250 -18.69 -10.19 -7.96
N GLY A 251 -19.65 -9.91 -7.09
CA GLY A 251 -19.38 -9.54 -5.70
C GLY A 251 -18.82 -10.71 -4.89
N ILE A 252 -18.00 -10.38 -3.90
CA ILE A 252 -17.37 -11.33 -2.99
C ILE A 252 -18.29 -11.59 -1.80
N LYS A 253 -18.41 -12.85 -1.40
CA LYS A 253 -19.02 -13.25 -0.13
C LYS A 253 -17.92 -13.67 0.81
N LEU A 254 -17.71 -12.94 1.90
CA LEU A 254 -16.70 -13.23 2.91
C LEU A 254 -17.37 -13.52 4.26
N ASN A 255 -16.82 -14.49 4.97
CA ASN A 255 -17.15 -14.78 6.35
C ASN A 255 -15.88 -15.07 7.16
N LEU A 256 -15.33 -14.02 7.76
CA LEU A 256 -14.13 -14.07 8.60
C LEU A 256 -14.35 -14.82 9.92
N ALA A 257 -15.59 -15.08 10.34
CA ALA A 257 -15.88 -15.89 11.51
C ALA A 257 -15.84 -17.40 11.21
N GLU A 258 -15.95 -17.77 9.93
CA GLU A 258 -15.88 -19.15 9.45
C GLU A 258 -14.60 -19.41 8.64
N ASP A 259 -13.73 -18.41 8.51
CA ASP A 259 -12.51 -18.42 7.69
C ASP A 259 -12.78 -18.74 6.20
N THR A 260 -13.94 -18.33 5.67
CA THR A 260 -14.37 -18.67 4.31
C THR A 260 -14.68 -17.45 3.47
N GLY A 261 -14.56 -17.61 2.15
CA GLY A 261 -15.15 -16.70 1.19
C GLY A 261 -15.49 -17.41 -0.12
N SER A 262 -16.26 -16.75 -0.98
CA SER A 262 -16.46 -17.20 -2.35
C SER A 262 -16.90 -16.08 -3.29
N TYR A 263 -16.56 -16.23 -4.56
CA TYR A 263 -17.09 -15.41 -5.65
C TYR A 263 -17.58 -16.32 -6.79
N THR A 264 -18.28 -15.73 -7.76
CA THR A 264 -18.71 -16.42 -8.99
C THR A 264 -17.81 -16.05 -10.16
N ASP A 265 -17.23 -17.05 -10.83
CA ASP A 265 -16.36 -16.85 -11.99
C ASP A 265 -17.12 -16.58 -13.30
N GLU A 266 -16.39 -16.40 -14.41
CA GLU A 266 -16.95 -16.16 -15.75
C GLU A 266 -17.80 -17.33 -16.29
N GLN A 267 -17.70 -18.53 -15.69
CA GLN A 267 -18.44 -19.72 -16.06
C GLN A 267 -19.61 -20.01 -15.09
N ASP A 268 -20.04 -19.01 -14.31
CA ASP A 268 -21.08 -19.11 -13.31
C ASP A 268 -20.78 -20.20 -12.25
N GLN A 269 -19.50 -20.50 -11.99
CA GLN A 269 -19.09 -21.43 -10.95
C GLN A 269 -18.67 -20.67 -9.68
N GLU A 270 -18.98 -21.26 -8.53
CA GLU A 270 -18.54 -20.74 -7.24
C GLU A 270 -17.08 -21.14 -7.02
N VAL A 271 -16.23 -20.14 -6.79
CA VAL A 271 -14.81 -20.29 -6.49
C VAL A 271 -14.59 -19.91 -5.03
N ALA A 272 -14.10 -20.87 -4.24
CA ALA A 272 -13.94 -20.72 -2.80
C ALA A 272 -12.63 -20.03 -2.44
N GLN A 273 -12.64 -19.29 -1.34
CA GLN A 273 -11.50 -18.65 -0.71
C GLN A 273 -11.41 -19.13 0.74
N THR A 274 -10.20 -19.19 1.27
CA THR A 274 -9.94 -19.40 2.71
C THR A 274 -9.30 -18.15 3.28
N LEU A 275 -9.82 -17.63 4.39
CA LEU A 275 -9.31 -16.39 5.01
C LEU A 275 -9.06 -16.60 6.49
N ILE A 276 -7.80 -16.70 6.88
CA ILE A 276 -7.36 -16.94 8.26
C ILE A 276 -6.65 -15.69 8.75
N SER A 277 -6.97 -15.25 9.97
CA SER A 277 -6.33 -14.09 10.61
C SER A 277 -6.36 -12.84 9.73
N ILE A 278 -7.54 -12.51 9.18
CA ILE A 278 -7.75 -11.32 8.37
C ILE A 278 -8.67 -10.36 9.13
N GLU A 279 -8.28 -9.09 9.21
CA GLU A 279 -9.07 -8.05 9.88
C GLU A 279 -9.66 -7.04 8.91
N ARG A 280 -9.03 -6.86 7.75
CA ARG A 280 -9.45 -5.88 6.74
C ARG A 280 -9.76 -6.55 5.42
N ALA A 281 -10.93 -6.25 4.86
CA ALA A 281 -11.30 -6.69 3.53
C ALA A 281 -11.74 -5.50 2.67
N LEU A 282 -11.17 -5.43 1.47
CA LEU A 282 -11.68 -4.59 0.39
C LEU A 282 -12.48 -5.51 -0.53
N GLY A 283 -13.76 -5.19 -0.69
CA GLY A 283 -14.68 -5.86 -1.58
C GLY A 283 -14.39 -5.56 -3.05
N THR A 284 -15.43 -5.70 -3.86
CA THR A 284 -15.43 -5.47 -5.30
C THR A 284 -16.24 -4.22 -5.63
N ASN A 285 -16.46 -3.90 -6.91
CA ASN A 285 -17.42 -2.85 -7.28
C ASN A 285 -18.84 -3.41 -7.54
N PHE A 286 -19.11 -4.61 -7.05
CA PHE A 286 -20.39 -5.30 -7.14
C PHE A 286 -20.93 -5.54 -5.74
N ASN A 287 -22.20 -5.93 -5.65
CA ASN A 287 -22.85 -6.24 -4.39
C ASN A 287 -22.11 -7.35 -3.62
N ASP A 288 -21.43 -6.95 -2.55
CA ASP A 288 -20.67 -7.83 -1.68
C ASP A 288 -21.46 -8.25 -0.44
N GLU A 289 -21.11 -9.41 0.13
CA GLU A 289 -21.60 -9.84 1.44
C GLU A 289 -20.40 -10.10 2.36
N LEU A 290 -20.14 -9.17 3.28
CA LEU A 290 -18.95 -9.19 4.14
C LEU A 290 -19.36 -9.45 5.58
N THR A 291 -18.95 -10.59 6.13
CA THR A 291 -19.20 -10.97 7.52
C THR A 291 -17.90 -10.99 8.30
N GLY A 292 -17.81 -10.23 9.40
CA GLY A 292 -16.63 -10.21 10.27
C GLY A 292 -16.68 -11.22 11.41
N ASN A 293 -15.69 -11.16 12.29
CA ASN A 293 -15.47 -12.06 13.42
C ASN A 293 -15.41 -11.29 14.75
N GLU A 294 -14.89 -11.91 15.81
CA GLU A 294 -14.88 -11.33 17.17
C GLU A 294 -13.82 -10.22 17.37
N VAL A 295 -12.93 -9.99 16.41
CA VAL A 295 -11.89 -8.94 16.49
C VAL A 295 -12.32 -7.66 15.77
N ASP A 296 -11.56 -6.58 15.93
CA ASP A 296 -11.84 -5.30 15.26
C ASP A 296 -11.67 -5.44 13.74
N ASN A 297 -12.78 -5.51 13.01
CA ASN A 297 -12.74 -5.62 11.56
C ASN A 297 -12.93 -4.27 10.86
N MET A 298 -12.41 -4.16 9.64
CA MET A 298 -12.67 -3.03 8.76
C MET A 298 -13.01 -3.49 7.35
N PHE A 299 -14.17 -3.08 6.86
CA PHE A 299 -14.65 -3.44 5.54
C PHE A 299 -14.78 -2.22 4.65
N PHE A 300 -14.41 -2.41 3.39
CA PHE A 300 -14.62 -1.46 2.30
C PHE A 300 -15.52 -2.14 1.27
N GLY A 301 -16.79 -1.75 1.21
CA GLY A 301 -17.75 -2.28 0.21
C GLY A 301 -17.43 -1.81 -1.19
N LEU A 302 -17.18 -0.50 -1.32
CA LEU A 302 -16.86 0.25 -2.55
C LEU A 302 -18.13 0.65 -3.32
N GLU A 303 -18.37 0.09 -4.49
CA GLU A 303 -19.58 0.35 -5.26
C GLU A 303 -20.46 -0.90 -5.25
N GLY A 304 -21.76 -0.73 -5.47
CA GLY A 304 -22.71 -1.84 -5.39
C GLY A 304 -23.53 -1.79 -4.10
N ASP A 305 -24.61 -2.55 -4.05
CA ASP A 305 -25.47 -2.63 -2.87
C ASP A 305 -24.90 -3.70 -1.92
N ASP A 306 -24.09 -3.26 -0.96
CA ASP A 306 -23.31 -4.14 -0.10
C ASP A 306 -24.02 -4.50 1.19
N LYS A 307 -23.77 -5.72 1.66
CA LYS A 307 -24.22 -6.19 2.98
C LYS A 307 -23.01 -6.48 3.85
N GLN A 308 -22.79 -5.64 4.85
CA GLN A 308 -21.69 -5.75 5.78
C GLN A 308 -22.26 -6.02 7.18
N THR A 309 -21.95 -7.18 7.75
CA THR A 309 -22.55 -7.67 9.00
C THR A 309 -21.47 -8.15 9.95
N PHE A 310 -21.46 -7.65 11.17
CA PHE A 310 -20.64 -8.20 12.24
C PHE A 310 -21.50 -9.09 13.14
N CYS A 311 -20.92 -10.22 13.55
CA CYS A 311 -21.66 -11.30 14.18
C CYS A 311 -22.26 -10.93 15.54
N VAL A 312 -23.38 -11.57 15.90
CA VAL A 312 -24.00 -11.41 17.22
C VAL A 312 -23.04 -12.00 18.28
N ASN A 313 -22.67 -11.20 19.28
CA ASN A 313 -21.62 -11.42 20.30
C ASN A 313 -20.17 -11.12 19.88
N CYS A 314 -19.97 -10.47 18.73
CA CYS A 314 -18.65 -10.02 18.31
C CYS A 314 -18.48 -8.58 18.81
N ALA A 315 -17.74 -8.42 19.91
CA ALA A 315 -17.60 -7.14 20.62
C ALA A 315 -16.54 -6.21 20.03
N GLY A 316 -16.07 -6.49 18.81
CA GLY A 316 -15.09 -5.68 18.10
C GLY A 316 -15.63 -4.28 17.82
N ASN A 317 -14.77 -3.28 17.76
CA ASN A 317 -15.12 -1.93 17.35
C ASN A 317 -14.91 -1.80 15.85
N ASN A 318 -15.94 -2.14 15.08
CA ASN A 318 -15.76 -2.32 13.65
C ASN A 318 -15.90 -1.01 12.88
N THR A 319 -15.35 -1.00 11.66
CA THR A 319 -15.47 0.16 10.77
C THR A 319 -15.93 -0.27 9.38
N PHE A 320 -17.05 0.30 8.95
CA PHE A 320 -17.59 0.20 7.60
C PHE A 320 -17.20 1.43 6.81
N ARG A 321 -16.67 1.22 5.61
CA ARG A 321 -16.39 2.27 4.63
C ARG A 321 -16.99 1.91 3.30
N ASP A 322 -17.54 2.91 2.63
CA ASP A 322 -18.16 2.69 1.34
C ASP A 322 -18.03 3.89 0.41
N SER A 323 -18.14 3.67 -0.91
CA SER A 323 -18.08 4.73 -1.91
C SER A 323 -19.38 4.92 -2.71
N GLY A 324 -20.28 3.93 -2.70
CA GLY A 324 -21.50 3.95 -3.49
C GLY A 324 -22.61 3.03 -2.95
N GLY A 325 -23.71 2.91 -3.70
CA GLY A 325 -24.78 1.93 -3.46
C GLY A 325 -25.75 2.18 -2.29
N SER A 326 -26.73 1.27 -2.18
CA SER A 326 -27.71 1.17 -1.09
C SER A 326 -27.34 0.05 -0.12
N ASN A 327 -26.64 0.39 0.97
CA ASN A 327 -25.92 -0.62 1.74
C ASN A 327 -26.61 -0.95 3.06
N HIS A 328 -26.26 -2.12 3.57
CA HIS A 328 -26.73 -2.66 4.83
C HIS A 328 -25.54 -2.84 5.78
N PHE A 329 -25.49 -2.02 6.83
CA PHE A 329 -24.47 -2.09 7.87
C PHE A 329 -25.11 -2.60 9.16
N ASP A 330 -24.58 -3.69 9.70
CA ASP A 330 -24.96 -4.22 11.01
C ASP A 330 -23.72 -4.36 11.89
N GLY A 331 -23.54 -3.43 12.83
CA GLY A 331 -22.38 -3.36 13.72
C GLY A 331 -22.28 -4.49 14.73
N GLY A 332 -23.38 -5.17 15.04
CA GLY A 332 -23.39 -6.20 16.08
C GLY A 332 -23.23 -5.61 17.49
N GLU A 333 -22.28 -6.11 18.27
CA GLU A 333 -21.93 -5.57 19.59
C GLU A 333 -20.64 -4.74 19.49
N GLY A 334 -20.45 -3.78 20.39
CA GLY A 334 -19.23 -2.98 20.41
C GLY A 334 -19.52 -1.51 20.19
N ARG A 335 -18.54 -0.78 19.65
CA ARG A 335 -18.71 0.61 19.25
C ARG A 335 -18.37 0.74 17.78
N ASP A 336 -19.38 0.60 16.95
CA ASP A 336 -19.21 0.45 15.52
C ASP A 336 -19.28 1.80 14.79
N THR A 337 -18.55 1.86 13.68
CA THR A 337 -18.35 3.09 12.92
C THR A 337 -18.78 2.92 11.48
N VAL A 338 -19.69 3.76 11.03
CA VAL A 338 -19.91 3.98 9.59
C VAL A 338 -19.18 5.24 9.16
N ASP A 339 -18.40 5.14 8.08
CA ASP A 339 -17.58 6.23 7.56
C ASP A 339 -17.91 6.50 6.08
N PHE A 340 -18.61 7.62 5.87
CA PHE A 340 -19.09 8.09 4.58
C PHE A 340 -18.20 9.20 3.98
N GLN A 341 -16.97 9.38 4.47
CA GLN A 341 -16.08 10.44 3.97
C GLN A 341 -15.72 10.30 2.50
N ASN A 342 -15.79 9.08 1.97
CA ASN A 342 -15.53 8.77 0.56
C ASN A 342 -16.73 9.00 -0.36
N LEU A 343 -17.93 9.31 0.17
CA LEU A 343 -19.05 9.71 -0.66
C LEU A 343 -18.80 11.10 -1.26
N ILE A 344 -18.82 11.17 -2.59
CA ILE A 344 -18.44 12.38 -3.34
C ILE A 344 -19.62 13.22 -3.87
N ASN A 345 -20.86 12.73 -3.75
CA ASN A 345 -21.99 13.29 -4.49
C ASN A 345 -22.86 14.27 -3.70
N SER A 346 -23.22 13.92 -2.47
CA SER A 346 -24.14 14.71 -1.66
C SER A 346 -23.92 14.50 -0.16
N GLY A 347 -24.64 15.28 0.65
CA GLY A 347 -24.64 15.12 2.10
C GLY A 347 -25.45 13.91 2.51
N ILE A 348 -24.94 13.17 3.50
CA ILE A 348 -25.62 11.99 4.02
C ILE A 348 -26.69 12.40 5.04
N LYS A 349 -27.85 11.76 4.97
CA LYS A 349 -28.89 11.82 6.01
C LYS A 349 -28.85 10.51 6.79
N LEU A 350 -28.62 10.56 8.09
CA LEU A 350 -28.58 9.38 8.97
C LEU A 350 -29.53 9.58 10.14
N ASN A 351 -30.28 8.53 10.47
CA ASN A 351 -31.11 8.43 11.65
C ASN A 351 -30.88 7.08 12.35
N LEU A 352 -29.96 7.08 13.31
CA LEU A 352 -29.59 5.90 14.11
C LEU A 352 -30.70 5.44 15.07
N ALA A 353 -31.76 6.25 15.28
CA ALA A 353 -32.92 5.84 16.08
C ALA A 353 -33.94 5.04 15.26
N GLU A 354 -33.88 5.16 13.94
CA GLU A 354 -34.73 4.44 12.99
C GLU A 354 -33.93 3.43 12.16
N ASP A 355 -32.63 3.25 12.45
CA ASP A 355 -31.69 2.40 11.72
C ASP A 355 -31.66 2.70 10.21
N THR A 356 -31.83 3.97 9.83
CA THR A 356 -31.94 4.39 8.42
C THR A 356 -30.94 5.48 8.05
N GLY A 357 -30.57 5.51 6.78
CA GLY A 357 -29.90 6.63 6.16
C GLY A 357 -30.21 6.75 4.67
N SER A 358 -29.85 7.87 4.06
CA SER A 358 -29.90 8.03 2.60
C SER A 358 -28.97 9.14 2.11
N TYR A 359 -28.51 9.00 0.87
CA TYR A 359 -27.88 10.09 0.12
C TYR A 359 -28.39 10.09 -1.32
N THR A 360 -28.06 11.14 -2.06
CA THR A 360 -28.39 11.27 -3.49
C THR A 360 -27.15 11.06 -4.35
N ASP A 361 -27.24 10.20 -5.36
CA ASP A 361 -26.16 9.92 -6.32
C ASP A 361 -26.03 10.98 -7.43
N GLU A 362 -25.13 10.76 -8.38
CA GLU A 362 -24.91 11.65 -9.52
C GLU A 362 -26.10 11.73 -10.49
N GLN A 363 -27.01 10.74 -10.43
CA GLN A 363 -28.19 10.62 -11.27
C GLN A 363 -29.48 11.12 -10.57
N ASP A 364 -29.34 11.86 -9.46
CA ASP A 364 -30.44 12.34 -8.62
C ASP A 364 -31.32 11.21 -8.03
N GLN A 365 -30.80 9.99 -7.93
CA GLN A 365 -31.49 8.87 -7.25
C GLN A 365 -31.16 8.87 -5.76
N GLU A 366 -32.17 8.59 -4.93
CA GLU A 366 -31.98 8.41 -3.49
C GLU A 366 -31.58 6.96 -3.21
N LEU A 367 -30.37 6.79 -2.67
CA LEU A 367 -29.80 5.50 -2.27
C LEU A 367 -29.93 5.34 -0.76
N ALA A 368 -30.56 4.24 -0.34
CA ALA A 368 -30.93 4.01 1.06
C ALA A 368 -29.84 3.23 1.80
N GLN A 369 -29.60 3.60 3.04
CA GLN A 369 -28.66 2.94 3.94
C GLN A 369 -29.44 2.32 5.11
N THR A 370 -29.08 1.10 5.50
CA THR A 370 -29.56 0.48 6.73
C THR A 370 -28.44 0.48 7.76
N LEU A 371 -28.71 0.93 8.99
CA LEU A 371 -27.71 1.21 10.02
C LEU A 371 -28.10 0.54 11.34
N ILE A 372 -27.81 -0.75 11.48
CA ILE A 372 -28.16 -1.53 12.67
C ILE A 372 -26.96 -1.51 13.62
N SER A 373 -27.23 -1.24 14.90
CA SER A 373 -26.22 -1.27 15.98
C SER A 373 -24.99 -0.41 15.66
N ILE A 374 -25.20 0.86 15.30
CA ILE A 374 -24.12 1.80 14.98
C ILE A 374 -24.06 2.91 16.03
N GLU A 375 -22.89 3.12 16.62
CA GLU A 375 -22.65 4.16 17.63
C GLU A 375 -21.95 5.39 17.06
N ARG A 376 -21.10 5.21 16.04
CA ARG A 376 -20.30 6.30 15.46
C ARG A 376 -20.59 6.46 13.97
N ALA A 377 -20.78 7.71 13.55
CA ALA A 377 -20.93 8.04 12.13
C ALA A 377 -20.02 9.21 11.75
N LEU A 378 -19.19 8.98 10.72
CA LEU A 378 -18.44 10.01 10.03
C LEU A 378 -19.21 10.38 8.75
N GLY A 379 -19.71 11.60 8.70
CA GLY A 379 -20.42 12.16 7.57
C GLY A 379 -19.51 12.57 6.42
N THR A 380 -20.12 13.14 5.40
CA THR A 380 -19.45 13.49 4.15
C THR A 380 -18.75 14.86 4.23
N ASN A 381 -18.16 15.27 3.10
CA ASN A 381 -17.68 16.65 2.90
C ASN A 381 -18.80 17.65 2.53
N PHE A 382 -20.07 17.22 2.56
CA PHE A 382 -21.26 18.01 2.23
C PHE A 382 -22.12 18.30 3.48
N ASN A 383 -23.29 18.88 3.30
CA ASN A 383 -24.14 19.21 4.45
C ASN A 383 -24.88 17.95 4.90
N ASP A 384 -24.41 17.36 5.99
CA ASP A 384 -24.99 16.13 6.55
C ASP A 384 -26.16 16.43 7.51
N GLU A 385 -27.13 15.53 7.55
CA GLU A 385 -28.21 15.50 8.56
C GLU A 385 -28.03 14.25 9.42
N LEU A 386 -27.44 14.39 10.60
CA LEU A 386 -27.09 13.25 11.46
C LEU A 386 -27.94 13.25 12.74
N THR A 387 -28.70 12.18 12.95
CA THR A 387 -29.56 11.99 14.14
C THR A 387 -29.14 10.73 14.88
N GLY A 388 -28.86 10.86 16.18
CA GLY A 388 -28.53 9.74 17.07
C GLY A 388 -29.76 9.09 17.70
N ASN A 389 -29.53 8.03 18.47
CA ASN A 389 -30.49 7.30 19.28
C ASN A 389 -30.25 7.52 20.79
N GLU A 390 -30.81 6.66 21.64
CA GLU A 390 -30.70 6.77 23.10
C GLU A 390 -29.35 6.24 23.65
N VAL A 391 -28.48 5.70 22.80
CA VAL A 391 -27.12 5.26 23.13
C VAL A 391 -26.15 6.44 23.03
N ASP A 392 -24.97 6.34 23.65
CA ASP A 392 -23.91 7.36 23.55
C ASP A 392 -23.32 7.40 22.13
N ASN A 393 -23.98 8.11 21.21
CA ASN A 393 -23.51 8.24 19.83
C ASN A 393 -22.45 9.31 19.64
N THR A 394 -21.58 9.11 18.66
CA THR A 394 -20.57 10.09 18.23
C THR A 394 -20.74 10.41 16.74
N LEU A 395 -21.20 11.63 16.42
CA LEU A 395 -21.58 12.01 15.04
C LEU A 395 -20.73 13.20 14.55
N PHE A 396 -20.06 13.01 13.42
CA PHE A 396 -19.18 14.04 12.82
C PHE A 396 -19.63 14.40 11.41
N GLY A 397 -20.25 15.57 11.22
CA GLY A 397 -20.50 16.13 9.87
C GLY A 397 -19.43 17.13 9.42
N LYS A 398 -19.53 17.62 8.18
CA LYS A 398 -18.61 18.58 7.52
C LYS A 398 -18.05 19.71 8.39
N LYS A 399 -18.88 20.32 9.26
CA LYS A 399 -18.47 21.47 10.09
C LYS A 399 -17.51 21.10 11.22
N ASN A 400 -17.60 19.86 11.71
CA ASN A 400 -16.76 19.35 12.79
C ASN A 400 -15.44 18.79 12.23
N LEU A 401 -15.47 18.20 11.03
CA LEU A 401 -14.29 17.66 10.35
C LEU A 401 -13.30 18.75 9.91
N LYS A 402 -13.80 19.84 9.30
CA LYS A 402 -12.94 20.98 8.90
C LYS A 402 -12.31 21.68 10.11
N LEU A 403 -13.05 21.81 11.21
CA LEU A 403 -12.50 22.32 12.47
C LEU A 403 -11.39 21.38 12.96
N ALA A 404 -11.65 20.07 13.06
CA ALA A 404 -10.67 19.09 13.54
C ALA A 404 -9.39 19.09 12.69
N GLU A 405 -9.50 19.30 11.38
CA GLU A 405 -8.37 19.36 10.45
C GLU A 405 -7.59 20.68 10.53
N GLU A 406 -8.28 21.83 10.63
CA GLU A 406 -7.65 23.12 10.91
C GLU A 406 -6.95 23.13 12.30
N TYR A 407 -7.52 22.42 13.29
CA TYR A 407 -6.90 22.23 14.60
C TYR A 407 -5.69 21.30 14.56
N ARG A 408 -5.73 20.19 13.77
CA ARG A 408 -4.57 19.30 13.56
C ARG A 408 -3.38 20.04 12.95
N GLN A 409 -3.63 20.93 11.99
CA GLN A 409 -2.59 21.78 11.38
C GLN A 409 -2.01 22.81 12.36
N LEU A 410 -2.79 23.28 13.34
CA LEU A 410 -2.34 24.22 14.37
C LEU A 410 -1.40 23.58 15.42
N ILE A 411 -1.52 22.26 15.64
CA ILE A 411 -0.71 21.48 16.59
C ILE A 411 0.72 21.25 16.06
N ALA A 412 0.94 21.35 14.75
CA ALA A 412 2.27 21.22 14.13
C ALA A 412 3.16 22.48 14.32
N LEU A 413 2.69 23.50 15.03
CA LEU A 413 3.46 24.72 15.30
C LEU A 413 4.25 24.60 16.64
N PRO A 414 5.55 24.97 16.70
CA PRO A 414 6.41 24.66 17.86
C PRO A 414 6.16 25.48 19.15
N VAL A 415 5.05 26.21 19.26
CA VAL A 415 4.90 27.32 20.24
C VAL A 415 3.62 27.24 21.07
N LEU A 416 3.25 26.05 21.56
CA LEU A 416 2.13 25.91 22.51
C LEU A 416 2.63 25.83 23.95
N SER A 417 1.96 26.54 24.87
CA SER A 417 2.25 26.46 26.30
C SER A 417 1.72 25.15 26.91
N GLU A 418 2.36 24.66 27.98
CA GLU A 418 2.04 23.38 28.64
C GLU A 418 0.56 23.27 29.09
N LEU A 419 -0.07 24.39 29.46
CA LEU A 419 -1.49 24.44 29.83
C LEU A 419 -2.42 24.36 28.61
N GLU A 420 -1.99 24.88 27.46
CA GLU A 420 -2.73 24.80 26.20
C GLU A 420 -2.56 23.41 25.56
N ALA A 421 -1.37 22.81 25.67
CA ALA A 421 -1.11 21.43 25.30
C ALA A 421 -1.99 20.46 26.12
N ASN A 422 -2.10 20.65 27.45
CA ASN A 422 -2.94 19.80 28.30
C ASN A 422 -4.45 20.00 28.09
N ARG A 423 -4.91 21.23 27.80
CA ARG A 423 -6.32 21.48 27.41
C ARG A 423 -6.64 20.84 26.05
N MET A 424 -5.67 20.80 25.14
CA MET A 424 -5.84 20.24 23.81
C MET A 424 -5.70 18.71 23.77
N ALA A 425 -4.80 18.12 24.57
CA ALA A 425 -4.69 16.68 24.73
C ALA A 425 -5.99 16.09 25.28
N LYS A 426 -6.66 16.78 26.23
CA LYS A 426 -7.98 16.38 26.75
C LYS A 426 -9.10 16.49 25.71
N ILE A 427 -9.01 17.42 24.75
CA ILE A 427 -9.98 17.58 23.66
C ILE A 427 -9.73 16.53 22.56
N LEU A 428 -8.47 16.22 22.27
CA LEU A 428 -8.10 15.10 21.39
C LEU A 428 -8.49 13.77 22.03
N GLU A 429 -8.24 13.53 23.32
CA GLU A 429 -8.68 12.35 24.08
C GLU A 429 -10.22 12.19 24.06
N LEU A 430 -10.97 13.29 23.98
CA LEU A 430 -12.42 13.28 23.80
C LEU A 430 -12.88 13.13 22.33
N ALA A 431 -12.01 13.44 21.36
CA ALA A 431 -12.24 13.23 19.93
C ALA A 431 -11.73 11.86 19.41
N ASN A 432 -10.79 11.24 20.15
CA ASN A 432 -10.02 10.03 19.80
C ASN A 432 -10.15 8.92 20.86
N LEU A 433 -11.34 8.67 21.40
CA LEU A 433 -11.66 7.27 21.74
C LEU A 433 -11.99 6.61 20.39
N ASP A 434 -11.07 6.01 19.63
CA ASP A 434 -9.78 5.37 19.95
C ASP A 434 -8.84 5.42 18.72
N GLU A 435 -7.57 5.77 18.95
CA GLU A 435 -6.39 5.23 18.25
C GLU A 435 -5.24 5.19 19.27
N SER A 436 -4.91 3.99 19.75
CA SER A 436 -3.53 3.53 20.05
C SER A 436 -2.63 4.38 20.97
N LEU A 437 -3.14 4.94 22.09
CA LEU A 437 -2.25 5.55 23.10
C LEU A 437 -1.77 4.56 24.16
N ASN A 438 -0.97 3.57 23.75
CA ASN A 438 -0.17 2.75 24.65
C ASN A 438 1.32 2.91 24.34
N CYS A 439 1.80 4.16 24.30
CA CYS A 439 3.24 4.47 24.42
C CYS A 439 3.46 5.95 24.81
N LEU A 440 3.26 6.28 26.10
CA LEU A 440 3.95 7.30 26.90
C LEU A 440 3.03 7.75 28.06
N ILE A 441 3.03 7.05 29.21
CA ILE A 441 2.87 7.68 30.54
C ILE A 441 3.55 6.76 31.58
N GLU A 442 4.87 6.88 31.74
CA GLU A 442 5.45 6.73 33.08
C GLU A 442 5.50 8.13 33.71
N GLU A 443 5.12 8.19 34.99
CA GLU A 443 5.11 9.37 35.88
C GLU A 443 4.06 10.46 35.59
N ILE A 444 3.00 10.49 36.41
CA ILE A 444 2.55 11.68 37.15
C ILE A 444 1.72 11.23 38.36
N GLU A 445 2.16 11.65 39.54
CA GLU A 445 1.59 11.28 40.84
C GLU A 445 0.17 11.83 41.09
N MET A 446 -0.61 11.05 41.86
CA MET A 446 -1.91 11.39 42.43
C MET A 446 -1.89 12.74 43.19
N THR A 447 -2.62 13.76 42.73
CA THR A 447 -3.12 14.81 43.65
C THR A 447 -4.36 15.63 43.25
N ASP A 448 -4.97 15.46 42.07
CA ASP A 448 -6.02 16.40 41.59
C ASP A 448 -7.46 15.84 41.52
N TYR A 449 -7.79 14.82 42.32
CA TYR A 449 -9.13 14.20 42.32
C TYR A 449 -10.27 15.16 42.68
N LEU A 450 -10.02 16.18 43.50
CA LEU A 450 -11.05 17.12 43.97
C LEU A 450 -11.38 18.26 42.97
N LYS A 451 -10.49 18.52 42.00
CA LYS A 451 -10.73 19.52 40.93
C LYS A 451 -11.42 18.89 39.71
N LEU A 452 -11.19 17.61 39.47
CA LEU A 452 -11.82 16.85 38.39
C LEU A 452 -13.36 16.78 38.56
N GLU A 453 -13.84 16.66 39.79
CA GLU A 453 -15.27 16.53 40.09
C GLU A 453 -16.03 17.85 39.88
N GLN A 454 -15.41 18.99 40.19
CA GLN A 454 -15.97 20.32 39.92
C GLN A 454 -15.95 20.68 38.43
N TRP A 455 -14.96 20.16 37.69
CA TRP A 455 -14.84 20.32 36.24
C TRP A 455 -15.84 19.45 35.46
N ASN A 456 -16.06 18.21 35.89
CA ASN A 456 -17.08 17.31 35.32
C ASN A 456 -18.50 17.85 35.49
N GLN A 457 -18.78 18.60 36.57
CA GLN A 457 -20.07 19.27 36.75
C GLN A 457 -20.22 20.50 35.84
N GLY A 458 -19.13 21.18 35.50
CA GLY A 458 -19.09 22.30 34.55
C GLY A 458 -19.29 21.86 33.10
N LEU A 459 -18.68 20.74 32.70
CA LEU A 459 -18.82 20.16 31.35
C LEU A 459 -20.22 19.61 31.08
N ARG A 460 -20.85 18.95 32.06
CA ARG A 460 -22.26 18.50 31.95
C ARG A 460 -23.23 19.67 31.79
N ASN A 461 -22.90 20.85 32.34
CA ASN A 461 -23.70 22.06 32.15
C ASN A 461 -23.44 22.74 30.80
N LEU A 462 -22.25 22.60 30.23
CA LEU A 462 -21.92 23.13 28.90
C LEU A 462 -22.56 22.30 27.77
N LEU A 463 -22.57 20.97 27.91
CA LEU A 463 -23.25 20.05 26.98
C LEU A 463 -24.78 20.25 26.97
N LYS A 464 -25.39 20.66 28.10
CA LYS A 464 -26.82 20.99 28.19
C LYS A 464 -27.22 22.27 27.43
N VAL A 465 -26.28 23.16 27.16
CA VAL A 465 -26.51 24.40 26.40
C VAL A 465 -26.44 24.15 24.88
N ILE A 466 -25.79 23.06 24.45
CA ILE A 466 -25.68 22.68 23.03
C ILE A 466 -26.95 21.96 22.53
N SER A 467 -27.83 21.49 23.42
CA SER A 467 -29.05 20.74 23.06
C SER A 467 -30.38 21.52 23.18
N THR A 468 -30.38 22.85 23.30
CA THR A 468 -31.62 23.63 23.31
C THR A 468 -31.48 24.90 22.46
N GLU A 469 -32.04 24.90 21.26
CA GLU A 469 -32.40 26.14 20.58
C GLU A 469 -33.65 26.74 21.26
N GLU A 470 -33.52 27.95 21.82
CA GLU A 470 -34.64 28.81 22.18
C GLU A 470 -34.86 29.92 21.11
N PRO A 471 -36.07 30.52 21.06
CA PRO A 471 -36.74 30.94 19.83
C PRO A 471 -36.28 32.29 19.26
N SER A 472 -36.58 32.49 17.96
CA SER A 472 -36.26 33.70 17.20
C SER A 472 -36.88 35.00 17.78
N PRO A 473 -36.18 36.15 17.72
CA PRO A 473 -36.74 37.43 18.12
C PRO A 473 -37.22 38.30 16.94
N SER A 474 -38.52 38.64 17.01
CA SER A 474 -39.13 39.95 16.79
C SER A 474 -39.13 40.64 15.41
N THR A 475 -40.34 41.03 14.98
CA THR A 475 -40.60 42.38 14.43
C THR A 475 -41.89 42.99 15.03
N PRO A 476 -41.97 44.32 15.17
CA PRO A 476 -42.88 45.01 16.10
C PRO A 476 -44.16 45.56 15.47
N TRP A 477 -45.16 45.82 16.32
CA TRP A 477 -46.49 46.39 16.02
C TRP A 477 -46.47 47.91 15.70
N GLN A 478 -47.35 48.33 14.77
CA GLN A 478 -48.17 49.58 14.69
C GLN A 478 -48.70 49.72 13.25
N ASP A 479 -49.97 49.97 12.91
CA ASP A 479 -51.23 50.33 13.59
C ASP A 479 -52.41 49.54 12.98
#